data_AF-A0A1J5TGX6-F1
#
_entry.id   AF-A0A1J5TGX6-F1
#
_cell.length_a   1.000
_cell.length_b   1.000
_cell.length_c   1.000
_cell.angle_alpha   90.00
_cell.angle_beta   90.00
_cell.angle_gamma   90.00
#
_symmetry.space_group_name_H-M   'P 1'
#
loop_
_entity.id
_entity.type
_entity.pdbx_description
1 polymer ?
#
loop_
_entity_poly.entity_id
_entity_poly.type
_entity_poly.pdbx_seq_one_letter_code
_entity_poly.pdbx_strand_id
1 'polypeptide(L)' 'MTEEELKALDKEVKRLKRISSEWASQLHDLVEDKLPAGYEQIPGIAQSTYEACQAWATANAKLAAAQQEAQV' A
#
# COMPACT_ATOMS: atom_id res chain seq x y z
N MET A 1 0.34 -11.04 20.31
CA MET A 1 -0.03 -9.64 20.02
C MET A 1 -1.14 -9.25 20.98
N THR A 2 -1.07 -8.10 21.64
CA THR A 2 -2.15 -7.60 22.50
C THR A 2 -3.31 -7.05 21.66
N GLU A 3 -4.47 -6.85 22.28
CA GLU A 3 -5.62 -6.24 21.59
C GLU A 3 -5.32 -4.81 21.11
N GLU A 4 -4.50 -4.07 21.84
CA GLU A 4 -4.04 -2.74 21.46
C GLU A 4 -3.10 -2.78 20.24
N GLU A 5 -2.17 -3.74 20.20
CA GLU A 5 -1.28 -3.96 19.06
C GLU A 5 -2.05 -4.40 17.80
N LEU A 6 -3.09 -5.25 17.95
CA LEU A 6 -4.02 -5.62 16.88
C LEU A 6 -4.76 -4.41 16.31
N LYS A 7 -5.30 -3.56 17.18
CA LYS A 7 -5.99 -2.32 16.77
C LYS A 7 -5.04 -1.35 16.08
N ALA A 8 -3.79 -1.24 16.53
CA ALA A 8 -2.78 -0.41 15.89
C ALA A 8 -2.43 -0.95 14.49
N LEU A 9 -2.26 -2.27 14.35
CA LEU A 9 -1.95 -2.90 13.07
C LEU A 9 -3.11 -2.77 12.06
N ASP A 10 -4.36 -2.93 12.49
CA ASP A 10 -5.54 -2.71 11.62
C ASP A 10 -5.61 -1.26 11.09
N LYS A 11 -5.36 -0.28 11.96
CA LYS A 11 -5.28 1.14 11.55
C LYS A 11 -4.17 1.36 10.54
N GLU A 12 -3.01 0.74 10.76
CA GLU A 12 -1.87 0.85 9.85
C GLU A 12 -2.17 0.24 8.48
N VAL A 13 -2.80 -0.94 8.43
CA VAL A 13 -3.23 -1.57 7.17
C VAL A 13 -4.18 -0.65 6.40
N LYS A 14 -5.16 -0.03 7.07
CA LYS A 14 -6.10 0.92 6.43
C LYS A 14 -5.39 2.16 5.89
N ARG A 15 -4.43 2.70 6.65
CA ARG A 15 -3.60 3.84 6.23
C ARG A 15 -2.78 3.49 4.98
N LEU A 16 -2.09 2.35 5.01
CA LEU A 16 -1.27 1.90 3.89
C LEU A 16 -2.10 1.59 2.64
N LYS A 17 -3.31 1.04 2.80
CA LYS A 17 -4.24 0.80 1.68
C LYS A 17 -4.65 2.09 0.99
N ARG A 18 -4.87 3.16 1.75
CA ARG A 18 -5.17 4.48 1.19
C ARG A 18 -3.98 5.01 0.39
N ILE A 19 -2.79 4.96 0.96
CA ILE A 19 -1.56 5.43 0.30
C ILE A 19 -1.28 4.64 -0.99
N SER A 20 -1.42 3.30 -0.96
CA SER A 20 -1.23 2.50 -2.16
C SER A 20 -2.25 2.84 -3.25
N SER A 21 -3.48 3.17 -2.88
CA SER A 21 -4.52 3.59 -3.83
C SER A 21 -4.24 4.97 -4.43
N GLU A 22 -3.73 5.91 -3.63
CA GLU A 22 -3.30 7.23 -4.11
C GLU A 22 -2.15 7.13 -5.12
N TRP A 23 -1.16 6.25 -4.86
CA TRP A 23 -0.08 5.99 -5.81
C TRP A 23 -0.54 5.24 -7.07
N ALA A 24 -1.54 4.36 -6.97
CA ALA A 24 -2.14 3.72 -8.14
C ALA A 24 -2.81 4.75 -9.06
N SER A 25 -3.52 5.74 -8.49
CA SER A 25 -4.08 6.86 -9.27
C SER A 25 -3.00 7.67 -9.97
N GLN A 26 -1.91 8.03 -9.28
CA GLN A 26 -0.81 8.78 -9.90
C GLN A 26 -0.16 8.02 -11.06
N LEU A 27 0.01 6.70 -10.93
CA LEU A 27 0.53 5.86 -12.01
C LEU A 27 -0.44 5.80 -13.19
N HIS A 28 -1.74 5.70 -12.93
CA HIS A 28 -2.78 5.77 -13.95
C HIS A 28 -2.73 7.10 -14.72
N ASP A 29 -2.71 8.23 -14.01
CA ASP A 29 -2.70 9.56 -14.62
C ASP A 29 -1.40 9.80 -15.42
N LEU A 30 -0.26 9.23 -14.97
CA LEU A 30 0.98 9.27 -15.76
C LEU A 30 0.78 8.61 -17.12
N VAL A 31 0.19 7.41 -17.14
CA VAL A 31 -0.01 6.61 -18.37
C VAL A 31 -1.08 7.21 -19.27
N GLU A 32 -2.19 7.71 -18.70
CA GLU A 32 -3.32 8.26 -19.47
C GLU A 32 -3.03 9.67 -20.03
N ASP A 33 -2.45 10.57 -19.22
CA ASP A 33 -2.44 12.01 -19.55
C ASP A 33 -1.07 12.58 -19.91
N LYS A 34 0.01 11.99 -19.39
CA LYS A 34 1.33 12.64 -19.40
C LYS A 34 2.32 12.05 -20.40
N LEU A 35 2.11 10.82 -20.85
CA LEU A 35 3.00 10.20 -21.84
C LEU A 35 2.68 10.66 -23.27
N PRO A 36 3.70 10.82 -24.15
CA PRO A 36 5.11 10.46 -23.94
C PRO A 36 5.97 11.54 -23.26
N ALA A 37 5.48 12.77 -23.10
CA ALA A 37 6.27 13.90 -22.59
C ALA A 37 6.79 13.69 -21.15
N GLY A 38 6.03 13.00 -20.30
CA GLY A 38 6.35 12.72 -18.90
C GLY A 38 7.19 11.47 -18.66
N TYR A 39 7.87 10.90 -19.66
CA TYR A 39 8.55 9.60 -19.55
C TYR A 39 9.59 9.54 -18.42
N GLU A 40 10.25 10.64 -18.08
CA GLU A 40 11.24 10.71 -17.00
C GLU A 40 10.63 10.44 -15.61
N GLN A 41 9.31 10.59 -15.47
CA GLN A 41 8.59 10.33 -14.22
C GLN A 41 8.30 8.84 -14.01
N ILE A 42 8.40 8.01 -15.06
CA ILE A 42 8.08 6.57 -15.00
C ILE A 42 8.85 5.87 -13.89
N PRO A 43 10.19 5.96 -13.78
CA PRO A 43 10.92 5.20 -12.76
C PRO A 43 10.51 5.62 -11.34
N GLY A 44 10.33 6.92 -11.10
CA GLY A 44 9.96 7.44 -9.80
C GLY A 44 8.55 7.01 -9.37
N ILE A 45 7.55 7.26 -10.22
CA ILE A 45 6.15 6.93 -9.90
C ILE A 45 5.98 5.40 -9.79
N ALA A 46 6.56 4.62 -10.71
CA ALA A 46 6.47 3.16 -10.64
C ALA A 46 7.09 2.59 -9.36
N GLN A 47 8.28 3.09 -8.96
CA GLN A 47 8.94 2.64 -7.73
C GLN A 47 8.10 2.97 -6.49
N SER A 48 7.61 4.20 -6.37
CA SER A 48 6.78 4.60 -5.24
C SER A 48 5.46 3.84 -5.17
N THR A 49 4.83 3.57 -6.32
CA THR A 49 3.63 2.72 -6.38
C THR A 49 3.92 1.29 -5.93
N TYR A 50 5.03 0.71 -6.39
CA TYR A 50 5.44 -0.63 -5.96
C TYR A 50 5.67 -0.71 -4.45
N GLU A 51 6.44 0.24 -3.88
CA GLU A 51 6.75 0.28 -2.46
C GLU A 51 5.49 0.45 -1.59
N ALA A 52 4.57 1.33 -2.00
CA ALA A 52 3.31 1.52 -1.29
C ALA A 52 2.45 0.25 -1.29
N CYS A 53 2.34 -0.42 -2.44
CA CYS A 53 1.64 -1.70 -2.56
C CYS A 53 2.30 -2.79 -1.72
N GLN A 54 3.63 -2.89 -1.74
CA GLN A 54 4.38 -3.87 -0.96
C GLN A 54 4.23 -3.64 0.55
N ALA A 55 4.27 -2.39 0.99
CA ALA A 55 4.08 -2.03 2.40
C ALA A 55 2.69 -2.44 2.89
N TRP A 56 1.64 -2.12 2.12
CA TRP A 56 0.28 -2.57 2.43
C TRP A 56 0.18 -4.09 2.48
N ALA A 57 0.69 -4.81 1.46
CA ALA A 57 0.62 -6.26 1.39
C ALA A 57 1.31 -6.92 2.60
N THR A 58 2.47 -6.40 2.99
CA THR A 58 3.22 -6.88 4.16
C THR A 58 2.45 -6.67 5.45
N ALA A 59 1.89 -5.48 5.69
CA ALA A 59 1.09 -5.20 6.89
C ALA A 59 -0.19 -6.03 6.92
N ASN A 60 -0.86 -6.20 5.78
CA ASN A 60 -2.09 -6.96 5.66
C ASN A 60 -1.86 -8.45 5.94
N ALA A 61 -0.76 -9.03 5.46
CA ALA A 61 -0.37 -10.40 5.76
C ALA A 61 -0.11 -10.61 7.27
N LYS A 62 0.59 -9.65 7.90
CA LYS A 62 0.81 -9.67 9.36
C LYS A 62 -0.50 -9.62 10.14
N LEU A 63 -1.45 -8.77 9.72
CA LEU A 63 -2.75 -8.65 10.36
C LEU A 63 -3.55 -9.96 10.23
N ALA A 64 -3.59 -10.54 9.04
CA ALA A 64 -4.28 -11.79 8.80
C ALA A 64 -3.72 -12.94 9.66
N ALA A 65 -2.39 -13.06 9.76
CA ALA A 65 -1.74 -14.05 10.62
C ALA A 65 -2.09 -13.84 12.10
N ALA A 66 -1.99 -12.61 12.60
CA ALA A 66 -2.31 -12.32 14.00
C ALA A 66 -3.79 -12.52 14.35
N GLN A 67 -4.70 -12.28 13.39
CA GLN A 67 -6.13 -12.56 13.55
C GLN A 67 -6.42 -14.06 13.59
N GLN A 68 -5.69 -14.88 12.82
CA GLN A 68 -5.81 -16.33 12.88
C GLN A 68 -5.31 -16.87 14.22
N GLU A 69 -4.17 -16.39 14.72
CA GLU A 69 -3.63 -16.79 16.02
C GLU A 69 -4.55 -16.44 17.19
N ALA A 70 -5.26 -15.30 17.12
CA ALA A 70 -6.20 -14.88 18.15
C ALA A 70 -7.54 -15.65 18.17
N GLN A 71 -7.80 -16.49 17.16
CA GLN A 71 -9.00 -17.33 17.06
C GLN A 71 -8.76 -18.77 17.53
N VAL A 72 -7.51 -19.13 17.86
CA VAL A 72 -7.09 -20.45 18.39
C VAL A 72 -6.93 -20.37 19.90
#